data_AF-A0A8J6ZUX4-F1
#
_entry.id   AF-A0A8J6ZUX4-F1
#
_cell.length_a   1.000
_cell.length_b   1.000
_cell.length_c   1.000
_cell.angle_alpha   90.00
_cell.angle_beta   90.00
_cell.angle_gamma   90.00
#
_symmetry.space_group_name_H-M   'P 1'
#
loop_
_entity.id
_entity.type
_entity.pdbx_description
1 polymer ?
#
loop_
_entity_poly.entity_id
_entity_poly.type
_entity_poly.pdbx_seq_one_letter_code
_entity_poly.pdbx_strand_id
1 'polypeptide(L)'
;MSFEHLNNDFLKRALENLEYLNKSYRLIDSDLLQKKIRIEQSQTARLFLLNHSSLLDNISSRLKLDSYSELLENLSNKSVLFNHFALDKQISTWRKLVQSDLDNFPLSRDLSEIAIASNVWNESLTQLTRQIQEINLFTKNPTLVQNLLKPSKIYTDFVETTYQRLEQSKNVRLSLALEASLHLAEYQLLNTTETLSSIITVPEDDELVSGDVDLLLPIIQQNELIQIAESCNEQEEESLIVLCPAAQAYEEVSQIWKLIANCNEVRKTQTQEEIFKPTTKLIEACNNLHGTIPEDKNSFTIFIDDLYFTFYEGTGKDNLRFLSEHGGVLDKTDCDFIWCIKDLRNTWLHHDADHGKEADTKKKWEKLGNRFKSLELNHVPVRQKDFRLLHKALLKEAKSFLEKLLEKLIS
;
A
#
# COMPACT_ATOMS: atom_id res chain seq x y z
N MET A 1 7.49 20.16 37.79
CA MET A 1 6.26 20.27 36.98
C MET A 1 5.84 18.87 36.59
N SER A 2 4.57 18.49 36.75
CA SER A 2 4.11 17.16 36.38
C SER A 2 4.11 16.99 34.86
N PHE A 3 4.53 15.80 34.42
CA PHE A 3 4.77 15.40 33.03
C PHE A 3 3.53 15.54 32.13
N GLU A 4 2.33 15.56 32.72
CA GLU A 4 1.04 15.71 32.03
C GLU A 4 0.73 17.16 31.59
N HIS A 5 1.26 18.18 32.27
CA HIS A 5 0.98 19.59 31.93
C HIS A 5 1.83 20.08 30.74
N LEU A 6 3.04 19.56 30.56
CA LEU A 6 3.91 19.87 29.41
C LEU A 6 3.40 19.26 28.10
N ASN A 7 2.65 18.15 28.17
CA ASN A 7 2.11 17.45 27.01
C ASN A 7 0.91 18.23 26.39
N ASN A 8 0.03 18.80 27.23
CA ASN A 8 -1.15 19.53 26.76
C ASN A 8 -0.83 20.92 26.18
N ASP A 9 0.06 21.69 26.80
CA ASP A 9 0.40 23.03 26.30
C ASP A 9 1.20 23.00 24.99
N PHE A 10 2.01 21.97 24.78
CA PHE A 10 2.81 21.81 23.55
C PHE A 10 1.97 21.31 22.38
N LEU A 11 1.14 20.28 22.58
CA LEU A 11 0.20 19.79 21.57
C LEU A 11 -0.83 20.86 21.18
N LYS A 12 -1.31 21.65 22.15
CA LYS A 12 -2.18 22.79 21.90
C LYS A 12 -1.50 23.82 20.99
N ARG A 13 -0.22 24.14 21.19
CA ARG A 13 0.53 25.04 20.31
C ARG A 13 0.82 24.46 18.92
N ALA A 14 1.11 23.16 18.83
CA ALA A 14 1.32 22.51 17.53
C ALA A 14 0.03 22.47 16.69
N LEU A 15 -1.11 22.17 17.32
CA LEU A 15 -2.43 22.22 16.70
C LEU A 15 -2.87 23.66 16.38
N GLU A 16 -2.59 24.63 17.26
CA GLU A 16 -2.83 26.05 17.01
C GLU A 16 -1.97 26.58 15.85
N ASN A 17 -0.73 26.12 15.70
CA ASN A 17 0.14 26.46 14.57
C ASN A 17 -0.34 25.82 13.26
N LEU A 18 -0.80 24.56 13.31
CA LEU A 18 -1.42 23.88 12.16
C LEU A 18 -2.75 24.52 11.74
N GLU A 19 -3.61 24.89 12.69
CA GLU A 19 -4.84 25.65 12.42
C GLU A 19 -4.54 27.05 11.92
N TYR A 20 -3.51 27.73 12.45
CA TYR A 20 -3.06 29.03 11.96
C TYR A 20 -2.55 28.94 10.52
N LEU A 21 -1.78 27.90 10.18
CA LEU A 21 -1.32 27.64 8.81
C LEU A 21 -2.49 27.32 7.88
N ASN A 22 -3.45 26.50 8.31
CA ASN A 22 -4.67 26.21 7.53
C ASN A 22 -5.57 27.44 7.34
N LYS A 23 -5.67 28.31 8.36
CA LYS A 23 -6.44 29.56 8.30
C LYS A 23 -5.76 30.59 7.40
N SER A 24 -4.44 30.69 7.48
CA SER A 24 -3.62 31.50 6.57
C SER A 24 -3.76 31.01 5.12
N TYR A 25 -3.79 29.69 4.90
CA TYR A 25 -4.02 29.09 3.58
C TYR A 25 -5.42 29.42 3.04
N ARG A 26 -6.48 29.29 3.85
CA ARG A 26 -7.86 29.67 3.44
C ARG A 26 -8.03 31.17 3.18
N LEU A 27 -7.29 32.02 3.89
CA LEU A 27 -7.27 33.47 3.66
C LEU A 27 -6.57 33.82 2.34
N ILE A 28 -5.48 33.12 2.00
CA ILE A 28 -4.76 33.26 0.74
C ILE A 28 -5.62 32.75 -0.43
N ASP A 29 -6.31 31.61 -0.26
CA ASP A 29 -7.21 31.02 -1.26
C ASP A 29 -8.44 31.92 -1.52
N SER A 30 -9.00 32.53 -0.47
CA SER A 30 -10.06 33.56 -0.56
C SER A 30 -9.60 34.82 -1.30
N ASP A 31 -8.39 35.30 -1.03
CA ASP A 31 -7.81 36.48 -1.69
C ASP A 31 -7.44 36.21 -3.16
N LEU A 32 -7.04 34.97 -3.46
CA LEU A 32 -6.82 34.45 -4.82
C LEU A 32 -8.15 34.28 -5.58
N LEU A 33 -9.22 33.84 -4.92
CA LEU A 33 -10.56 33.72 -5.51
C LEU A 33 -11.15 35.11 -5.84
N GLN A 34 -10.94 36.10 -4.98
CA GLN A 34 -11.33 37.50 -5.26
C GLN A 34 -10.49 38.15 -6.37
N LYS A 35 -9.20 37.81 -6.48
CA LYS A 35 -8.35 38.21 -7.62
C LYS A 35 -8.72 37.49 -8.91
N LYS A 36 -9.15 36.22 -8.84
CA LYS A 36 -9.66 35.42 -9.98
C LYS A 36 -10.87 36.07 -10.63
N ILE A 37 -11.81 36.59 -9.83
CA ILE A 37 -12.99 37.35 -10.32
C ILE A 37 -12.60 38.67 -11.01
N ARG A 38 -11.49 39.30 -10.61
CA ARG A 38 -10.97 40.53 -11.26
C ARG A 38 -10.11 40.27 -12.51
N ILE A 39 -9.63 39.04 -12.72
CA ILE A 39 -8.64 38.69 -13.76
C ILE A 39 -9.26 37.90 -14.92
N GLU A 40 -10.56 37.57 -14.87
CA GLU A 40 -11.32 37.04 -16.02
C GLU A 40 -11.42 37.99 -17.24
N GLN A 41 -10.75 39.15 -17.21
CA GLN A 41 -10.73 40.13 -18.30
C GLN A 41 -9.38 40.29 -19.04
N SER A 42 -8.34 39.48 -18.78
CA SER A 42 -7.16 39.53 -19.67
C SER A 42 -6.48 38.16 -19.88
N GLN A 43 -6.39 37.75 -21.15
CA GLN A 43 -5.85 36.44 -21.57
C GLN A 43 -4.33 36.29 -21.36
N THR A 44 -3.61 37.37 -21.03
CA THR A 44 -2.17 37.33 -20.76
C THR A 44 -1.82 36.91 -19.33
N ALA A 45 -2.77 36.97 -18.39
CA ALA A 45 -2.54 36.59 -16.98
C ALA A 45 -2.62 35.07 -16.74
N ARG A 46 -3.24 34.28 -17.63
CA ARG A 46 -3.39 32.82 -17.48
C ARG A 46 -2.05 32.07 -17.54
N LEU A 47 -1.15 32.45 -18.44
CA LEU A 47 0.21 31.88 -18.54
C LEU A 47 1.09 32.28 -17.34
N PHE A 48 0.87 33.47 -16.79
CA PHE A 48 1.62 33.95 -15.62
C PHE A 48 1.14 33.29 -14.31
N LEU A 49 -0.15 32.99 -14.20
CA LEU A 49 -0.77 32.34 -13.04
C LEU A 49 -0.53 30.83 -12.97
N LEU A 50 -0.46 30.12 -14.10
CA LEU A 50 -0.05 28.70 -14.12
C LEU A 50 1.39 28.52 -13.62
N ASN A 51 2.28 29.45 -13.98
CA ASN A 51 3.64 29.50 -13.45
C ASN A 51 3.70 29.89 -11.96
N HIS A 52 2.73 30.66 -11.45
CA HIS A 52 2.69 31.05 -10.03
C HIS A 52 2.00 30.02 -9.13
N SER A 53 0.98 29.28 -9.62
CA SER A 53 0.35 28.22 -8.83
C SER A 53 1.34 27.07 -8.63
N SER A 54 2.03 26.62 -9.69
CA SER A 54 3.11 25.63 -9.55
C SER A 54 4.23 26.14 -8.66
N LEU A 55 4.64 27.41 -8.78
CA LEU A 55 5.64 28.01 -7.87
C LEU A 55 5.16 28.04 -6.40
N LEU A 56 3.89 28.32 -6.15
CA LEU A 56 3.31 28.34 -4.79
C LEU A 56 3.16 26.92 -4.22
N ASP A 57 2.77 25.95 -5.04
CA ASP A 57 2.75 24.53 -4.67
C ASP A 57 4.18 24.02 -4.40
N ASN A 58 5.18 24.51 -5.13
CA ASN A 58 6.60 24.18 -4.93
C ASN A 58 7.19 24.83 -3.67
N ILE A 59 6.87 26.10 -3.40
CA ILE A 59 7.25 26.78 -2.14
C ILE A 59 6.56 26.11 -0.95
N SER A 60 5.30 25.70 -1.10
CA SER A 60 4.57 24.92 -0.10
C SER A 60 5.25 23.57 0.14
N SER A 61 5.65 22.86 -0.91
CA SER A 61 6.35 21.56 -0.81
C SER A 61 7.70 21.69 -0.10
N ARG A 62 8.49 22.74 -0.41
CA ARG A 62 9.74 23.04 0.29
C ARG A 62 9.53 23.37 1.77
N LEU A 63 8.56 24.23 2.09
CA LEU A 63 8.21 24.58 3.47
C LEU A 63 7.68 23.38 4.27
N LYS A 64 6.93 22.48 3.62
CA LYS A 64 6.51 21.20 4.21
C LYS A 64 7.74 20.35 4.55
N LEU A 65 8.64 20.10 3.60
CA LEU A 65 9.86 19.30 3.82
C LEU A 65 10.74 19.80 4.98
N ASP A 66 10.82 21.12 5.19
CA ASP A 66 11.55 21.70 6.32
C ASP A 66 10.82 21.47 7.65
N SER A 67 9.48 21.53 7.65
CA SER A 67 8.63 21.22 8.81
C SER A 67 8.73 19.75 9.26
N TYR A 68 8.94 18.81 8.32
CA TYR A 68 9.17 17.39 8.67
C TYR A 68 10.54 17.13 9.26
N SER A 69 11.58 17.85 8.82
CA SER A 69 12.90 17.78 9.46
C SER A 69 12.79 18.04 10.96
N GLU A 70 11.97 19.03 11.33
CA GLU A 70 11.73 19.42 12.71
C GLU A 70 10.82 18.42 13.45
N LEU A 71 9.80 17.86 12.80
CA LEU A 71 8.95 16.79 13.37
C LEU A 71 9.76 15.51 13.66
N LEU A 72 10.67 15.15 12.76
CA LEU A 72 11.53 13.97 12.89
C LEU A 72 12.65 14.16 13.89
N GLU A 73 13.26 15.34 13.95
CA GLU A 73 14.21 15.71 15.00
C GLU A 73 13.54 15.69 16.40
N ASN A 74 12.22 15.88 16.47
CA ASN A 74 11.46 15.75 17.71
C ASN A 74 11.03 14.31 18.04
N LEU A 75 10.72 13.48 17.03
CA LEU A 75 10.48 12.04 17.20
C LEU A 75 11.78 11.27 17.50
N SER A 76 12.92 11.75 17.00
CA SER A 76 14.26 11.22 17.26
C SER A 76 14.70 11.34 18.69
N ASN A 77 14.48 12.52 19.26
CA ASN A 77 14.78 12.82 20.65
C ASN A 77 13.85 12.06 21.62
N LYS A 78 12.75 11.48 21.13
CA LYS A 78 11.76 10.73 21.94
C LYS A 78 11.81 9.21 21.74
N SER A 79 12.36 8.70 20.63
CA SER A 79 12.45 7.26 20.36
C SER A 79 13.86 6.87 19.89
N VAL A 80 14.60 6.24 20.79
CA VAL A 80 15.95 5.68 20.53
C VAL A 80 15.92 4.56 19.47
N LEU A 81 14.73 4.14 19.00
CA LEU A 81 14.52 2.93 18.21
C LEU A 81 14.12 3.16 16.75
N PHE A 82 13.96 4.41 16.31
CA PHE A 82 13.78 4.68 14.88
C PHE A 82 15.14 4.67 14.18
N ASN A 83 15.25 3.89 13.09
CA ASN A 83 16.41 3.91 12.22
C ASN A 83 16.39 5.23 11.41
N HIS A 84 16.72 6.34 12.08
CA HIS A 84 16.72 7.73 11.59
C HIS A 84 17.29 7.87 10.18
N PHE A 85 18.32 7.08 9.92
CA PHE A 85 19.03 7.02 8.66
C PHE A 85 18.12 6.78 7.44
N ALA A 86 17.02 6.03 7.57
CA ALA A 86 16.16 5.70 6.44
C ALA A 86 15.26 6.86 6.01
N LEU A 87 14.70 7.61 6.96
CA LEU A 87 13.77 8.70 6.67
C LEU A 87 14.50 10.01 6.35
N ASP A 88 15.62 10.28 7.02
CA ASP A 88 16.52 11.39 6.66
C ASP A 88 17.03 11.24 5.23
N LYS A 89 17.32 10.00 4.81
CA LYS A 89 17.68 9.69 3.42
C LYS A 89 16.53 10.03 2.48
N GLN A 90 15.29 9.63 2.78
CA GLN A 90 14.12 9.95 1.94
C GLN A 90 13.91 11.47 1.81
N ILE A 91 13.94 12.20 2.93
CA ILE A 91 13.82 13.66 2.91
C ILE A 91 14.95 14.29 2.10
N SER A 92 16.19 13.81 2.27
CA SER A 92 17.32 14.27 1.48
C SER A 92 17.13 14.01 -0.01
N THR A 93 16.61 12.84 -0.39
CA THR A 93 16.27 12.50 -1.78
C THR A 93 15.21 13.46 -2.32
N TRP A 94 14.09 13.66 -1.62
CA TRP A 94 13.05 14.59 -2.04
C TRP A 94 13.55 16.03 -2.15
N ARG A 95 14.36 16.50 -1.20
CA ARG A 95 15.00 17.83 -1.29
C ARG A 95 15.89 17.95 -2.53
N LYS A 96 16.67 16.92 -2.86
CA LYS A 96 17.53 16.93 -4.05
C LYS A 96 16.70 16.96 -5.34
N LEU A 97 15.69 16.10 -5.44
CA LEU A 97 14.76 16.02 -6.57
C LEU A 97 14.04 17.35 -6.81
N VAL A 98 13.52 17.98 -5.76
CA VAL A 98 12.86 19.29 -5.88
C VAL A 98 13.88 20.40 -6.21
N GLN A 99 15.09 20.37 -5.64
CA GLN A 99 16.09 21.41 -5.83
C GLN A 99 16.77 21.37 -7.21
N SER A 100 17.09 20.19 -7.74
CA SER A 100 17.71 20.03 -9.06
C SER A 100 16.91 20.68 -10.16
N ASP A 101 15.59 20.67 -9.99
CA ASP A 101 14.68 21.12 -11.01
C ASP A 101 14.31 22.59 -10.88
N LEU A 102 14.23 23.11 -9.64
CA LEU A 102 14.08 24.55 -9.39
C LEU A 102 15.24 25.37 -9.95
N ASP A 103 16.44 24.79 -10.02
CA ASP A 103 17.64 25.44 -10.55
C ASP A 103 17.65 25.51 -12.09
N ASN A 104 16.80 24.71 -12.78
CA ASN A 104 16.70 24.66 -14.24
C ASN A 104 15.43 25.37 -14.75
N PHE A 105 15.48 26.70 -14.90
CA PHE A 105 14.41 27.48 -15.54
C PHE A 105 14.59 27.51 -17.07
N PRO A 106 13.55 27.32 -17.91
CA PRO A 106 12.10 27.32 -17.62
C PRO A 106 11.56 26.02 -17.03
N LEU A 107 10.45 26.12 -16.28
CA LEU A 107 9.73 24.98 -15.68
C LEU A 107 9.52 23.87 -16.71
N SER A 108 10.24 22.75 -16.56
CA SER A 108 10.02 21.55 -17.35
C SER A 108 8.70 20.88 -16.96
N ARG A 109 8.16 20.05 -17.85
CA ARG A 109 7.05 19.12 -17.53
C ARG A 109 7.37 18.33 -16.25
N ASP A 110 8.63 17.95 -16.15
CA ASP A 110 9.20 17.08 -15.15
C ASP A 110 9.05 17.66 -13.70
N LEU A 111 9.11 18.99 -13.54
CA LEU A 111 8.85 19.68 -12.24
C LEU A 111 7.46 19.43 -11.67
N SER A 112 6.45 19.33 -12.53
CA SER A 112 5.07 19.12 -12.08
C SER A 112 4.87 17.70 -11.54
N GLU A 113 5.54 16.71 -12.14
CA GLU A 113 5.46 15.31 -11.73
C GLU A 113 6.17 15.10 -10.38
N ILE A 114 7.37 15.68 -10.17
CA ILE A 114 8.04 15.61 -8.85
C ILE A 114 7.20 16.27 -7.75
N ALA A 115 6.58 17.42 -8.03
CA ALA A 115 5.76 18.13 -7.05
C ALA A 115 4.52 17.31 -6.65
N ILE A 116 3.86 16.66 -7.61
CA ILE A 116 2.74 15.74 -7.34
C ILE A 116 3.24 14.56 -6.51
N ALA A 117 4.30 13.89 -6.96
CA ALA A 117 4.86 12.71 -6.30
C ALA A 117 5.29 13.01 -4.85
N SER A 118 5.89 14.18 -4.61
CA SER A 118 6.29 14.64 -3.26
C SER A 118 5.08 14.92 -2.36
N ASN A 119 4.01 15.51 -2.90
CA ASN A 119 2.79 15.73 -2.13
C ASN A 119 2.11 14.41 -1.76
N VAL A 120 2.06 13.45 -2.68
CA VAL A 120 1.52 12.10 -2.44
C VAL A 120 2.28 11.38 -1.34
N TRP A 121 3.62 11.35 -1.42
CA TRP A 121 4.45 10.78 -0.35
C TRP A 121 4.19 11.46 1.00
N ASN A 122 4.11 12.79 1.00
CA ASN A 122 3.90 13.57 2.20
C ASN A 122 2.55 13.28 2.85
N GLU A 123 1.47 13.26 2.07
CA GLU A 123 0.11 12.97 2.52
C GLU A 123 0.04 11.58 3.13
N SER A 124 0.51 10.56 2.39
CA SER A 124 0.55 9.17 2.85
C SER A 124 1.33 9.02 4.17
N LEU A 125 2.56 9.53 4.22
CA LEU A 125 3.42 9.40 5.40
C LEU A 125 2.81 10.08 6.63
N THR A 126 2.19 11.25 6.44
CA THR A 126 1.58 12.01 7.53
C THR A 126 0.37 11.31 8.10
N GLN A 127 -0.53 10.86 7.22
CA GLN A 127 -1.73 10.14 7.61
C GLN A 127 -1.37 8.88 8.40
N LEU A 128 -0.45 8.08 7.87
CA LEU A 128 -0.04 6.83 8.50
C LEU A 128 0.68 7.07 9.84
N THR A 129 1.63 8.01 9.88
CA THR A 129 2.36 8.36 11.10
C THR A 129 1.41 8.85 12.20
N ARG A 130 0.42 9.68 11.86
CA ARG A 130 -0.60 10.15 12.80
C ARG A 130 -1.36 8.98 13.42
N GLN A 131 -1.81 8.03 12.61
CA GLN A 131 -2.57 6.88 13.10
C GLN A 131 -1.73 5.95 13.97
N ILE A 132 -0.51 5.61 13.52
CA ILE A 132 0.45 4.81 14.29
C ILE A 132 0.70 5.46 15.67
N GLN A 133 0.79 6.79 15.71
CA GLN A 133 0.93 7.55 16.95
C GLN A 133 -0.34 7.47 17.83
N GLU A 134 -1.53 7.64 17.26
CA GLU A 134 -2.81 7.56 17.98
C GLU A 134 -3.00 6.21 18.70
N ILE A 135 -2.55 5.10 18.09
CA ILE A 135 -2.60 3.76 18.70
C ILE A 135 -1.36 3.40 19.54
N ASN A 136 -0.41 4.34 19.69
CA ASN A 136 0.87 4.19 20.40
C ASN A 136 1.75 3.03 19.89
N LEU A 137 1.70 2.74 18.59
CA LEU A 137 2.40 1.59 18.02
C LEU A 137 3.92 1.79 17.94
N PHE A 138 4.40 3.04 17.86
CA PHE A 138 5.83 3.39 17.94
C PHE A 138 6.53 2.79 19.17
N THR A 139 5.85 2.78 20.31
CA THR A 139 6.38 2.24 21.56
C THR A 139 6.08 0.75 21.72
N LYS A 140 4.91 0.30 21.27
CA LYS A 140 4.44 -1.08 21.47
C LYS A 140 5.10 -2.08 20.52
N ASN A 141 5.21 -1.74 19.24
CA ASN A 141 5.74 -2.63 18.21
C ASN A 141 6.53 -1.85 17.13
N PRO A 142 7.75 -1.41 17.44
CA PRO A 142 8.55 -0.58 16.53
C PRO A 142 8.92 -1.32 15.22
N THR A 143 9.07 -2.64 15.26
CA THR A 143 9.32 -3.45 14.06
C THR A 143 8.13 -3.43 13.13
N LEU A 144 6.90 -3.54 13.65
CA LEU A 144 5.69 -3.46 12.83
C LEU A 144 5.61 -2.07 12.18
N VAL A 145 5.91 -1.01 12.93
CA VAL A 145 5.95 0.36 12.37
C VAL A 145 6.94 0.47 11.20
N GLN A 146 8.13 -0.13 11.30
CA GLN A 146 9.09 -0.12 10.20
C GLN A 146 8.53 -0.80 8.94
N ASN A 147 7.85 -1.94 9.10
CA ASN A 147 7.19 -2.63 7.98
C ASN A 147 6.01 -1.83 7.44
N LEU A 148 5.28 -1.12 8.31
CA LEU A 148 4.18 -0.27 7.90
C LEU A 148 4.62 0.94 7.06
N LEU A 149 5.79 1.51 7.34
CA LEU A 149 6.36 2.62 6.58
C LEU A 149 7.18 2.19 5.35
N LYS A 150 7.37 0.88 5.14
CA LYS A 150 8.16 0.34 4.02
C LYS A 150 7.63 0.78 2.64
N PRO A 151 6.31 0.83 2.36
CA PRO A 151 5.80 1.31 1.09
C PRO A 151 6.26 2.74 0.74
N SER A 152 6.26 3.67 1.69
CA SER A 152 6.71 5.06 1.46
C SER A 152 8.20 5.14 1.08
N LYS A 153 9.02 4.23 1.64
CA LYS A 153 10.44 4.11 1.27
C LYS A 153 10.59 3.64 -0.17
N ILE A 154 9.91 2.55 -0.51
CA ILE A 154 9.98 1.93 -1.84
C ILE A 154 9.47 2.89 -2.90
N TYR A 155 8.39 3.63 -2.60
CA TYR A 155 7.88 4.69 -3.44
C TYR A 155 8.93 5.78 -3.70
N THR A 156 9.63 6.24 -2.66
CA THR A 156 10.69 7.26 -2.82
C THR A 156 11.83 6.77 -3.72
N ASP A 157 12.34 5.56 -3.47
CA ASP A 157 13.41 4.95 -4.29
C ASP A 157 12.93 4.72 -5.74
N PHE A 158 11.66 4.34 -5.92
CA PHE A 158 11.03 4.15 -7.24
C PHE A 158 10.88 5.45 -8.02
N VAL A 159 10.40 6.53 -7.39
CA VAL A 159 10.26 7.85 -8.04
C VAL A 159 11.64 8.36 -8.47
N GLU A 160 12.64 8.31 -7.58
CA GLU A 160 14.01 8.75 -7.91
C GLU A 160 14.56 8.03 -9.14
N THR A 161 14.47 6.69 -9.16
CA THR A 161 15.00 5.89 -10.26
C THR A 161 14.20 6.05 -11.55
N THR A 162 12.87 6.17 -11.47
CA THR A 162 11.99 6.35 -12.63
C THR A 162 12.19 7.72 -13.27
N TYR A 163 12.35 8.76 -12.47
CA TYR A 163 12.61 10.11 -12.96
C TYR A 163 13.95 10.21 -13.70
N GLN A 164 15.02 9.63 -13.15
CA GLN A 164 16.31 9.55 -13.83
C GLN A 164 16.20 8.85 -15.20
N ARG A 165 15.33 7.84 -15.31
CA ARG A 165 15.07 7.16 -16.59
C ARG A 165 14.25 8.03 -17.55
N LEU A 166 13.30 8.81 -17.05
CA LEU A 166 12.51 9.76 -17.83
C LEU A 166 13.40 10.83 -18.46
N GLU A 167 14.28 11.47 -17.68
CA GLU A 167 15.23 12.49 -18.16
C GLU A 167 16.16 11.97 -19.27
N GLN A 168 16.54 10.69 -19.17
CA GLN A 168 17.43 10.04 -20.13
C GLN A 168 16.69 9.49 -21.36
N SER A 169 15.36 9.34 -21.29
CA SER A 169 14.56 8.74 -22.34
C SER A 169 14.35 9.71 -23.50
N LYS A 170 14.63 9.24 -24.72
CA LYS A 170 14.23 9.90 -25.97
C LYS A 170 13.07 9.19 -26.66
N ASN A 171 12.63 8.06 -26.10
CA ASN A 171 11.60 7.22 -26.68
C ASN A 171 10.25 7.59 -26.05
N VAL A 172 9.35 8.16 -26.87
CA VAL A 172 8.02 8.59 -26.44
C VAL A 172 7.23 7.46 -25.76
N ARG A 173 7.34 6.22 -26.25
CA ARG A 173 6.63 5.07 -25.67
C ARG A 173 7.20 4.67 -24.32
N LEU A 174 8.52 4.72 -24.18
CA LEU A 174 9.18 4.48 -22.91
C LEU A 174 8.78 5.56 -21.90
N SER A 175 8.80 6.83 -22.31
CA SER A 175 8.38 7.94 -21.44
C SER A 175 6.93 7.78 -21.00
N LEU A 176 6.01 7.46 -21.92
CA LEU A 176 4.61 7.18 -21.59
C LEU A 176 4.46 6.03 -20.57
N ALA A 177 5.19 4.92 -20.75
CA ALA A 177 5.14 3.81 -19.81
C ALA A 177 5.72 4.15 -18.43
N LEU A 178 6.77 4.99 -18.37
CA LEU A 178 7.35 5.45 -17.12
C LEU A 178 6.42 6.43 -16.39
N GLU A 179 5.79 7.37 -17.11
CA GLU A 179 4.77 8.28 -16.59
C GLU A 179 3.57 7.50 -16.03
N ALA A 180 3.03 6.54 -16.80
CA ALA A 180 1.96 5.64 -16.35
C ALA A 180 2.33 4.90 -15.05
N SER A 181 3.60 4.48 -14.93
CA SER A 181 4.09 3.76 -13.75
C SER A 181 4.21 4.66 -12.52
N LEU A 182 4.50 5.96 -12.69
CA LEU A 182 4.51 6.95 -11.60
C LEU A 182 3.11 7.21 -11.09
N HIS A 183 2.16 7.52 -11.97
CA HIS A 183 0.76 7.78 -11.58
C HIS A 183 0.12 6.56 -10.91
N LEU A 184 0.43 5.34 -11.38
CA LEU A 184 0.03 4.12 -10.68
C LEU A 184 0.62 4.04 -9.27
N ALA A 185 1.93 4.25 -9.12
CA ALA A 185 2.58 4.17 -7.82
C ALA A 185 2.04 5.21 -6.84
N GLU A 186 1.70 6.42 -7.33
CA GLU A 186 1.06 7.48 -6.57
C GLU A 186 -0.31 7.05 -6.04
N TYR A 187 -1.19 6.62 -6.95
CA TYR A 187 -2.52 6.12 -6.62
C TYR A 187 -2.44 4.97 -5.61
N GLN A 188 -1.56 4.01 -5.86
CA GLN A 188 -1.40 2.82 -5.03
C GLN A 188 -0.89 3.16 -3.62
N LEU A 189 0.03 4.12 -3.49
CA LEU A 189 0.51 4.54 -2.17
C LEU A 189 -0.60 5.18 -1.33
N LEU A 190 -1.39 6.07 -1.92
CA LEU A 190 -2.53 6.70 -1.24
C LEU A 190 -3.59 5.67 -0.86
N ASN A 191 -4.01 4.85 -1.81
CA ASN A 191 -5.07 3.86 -1.58
C ASN A 191 -4.64 2.76 -0.59
N THR A 192 -3.38 2.31 -0.60
CA THR A 192 -2.87 1.40 0.44
C THR A 192 -2.83 2.09 1.80
N THR A 193 -2.48 3.38 1.87
CA THR A 193 -2.52 4.15 3.11
C THR A 193 -3.94 4.25 3.66
N GLU A 194 -4.92 4.59 2.82
CA GLU A 194 -6.34 4.65 3.18
C GLU A 194 -6.88 3.29 3.62
N THR A 195 -6.52 2.23 2.91
CA THR A 195 -6.91 0.87 3.26
C THR A 195 -6.35 0.48 4.63
N LEU A 196 -5.05 0.70 4.84
CA LEU A 196 -4.39 0.44 6.12
C LEU A 196 -5.02 1.27 7.24
N SER A 197 -5.37 2.53 6.98
CA SER A 197 -6.09 3.41 7.90
C SER A 197 -7.41 2.83 8.41
N SER A 198 -8.10 2.04 7.59
CA SER A 198 -9.37 1.40 7.97
C SER A 198 -9.20 0.14 8.82
N ILE A 199 -8.01 -0.46 8.79
CA ILE A 199 -7.70 -1.75 9.43
C ILE A 199 -6.81 -1.59 10.66
N ILE A 200 -5.95 -0.57 10.67
CA ILE A 200 -4.92 -0.39 11.68
C ILE A 200 -5.55 -0.03 13.03
N THR A 201 -5.43 -0.95 13.98
CA THR A 201 -5.79 -0.74 15.39
C THR A 201 -4.65 -1.22 16.27
N VAL A 202 -4.80 -1.09 17.59
CA VAL A 202 -3.88 -1.72 18.53
C VAL A 202 -3.91 -3.23 18.29
N PRO A 203 -2.77 -3.88 17.98
CA PRO A 203 -2.73 -5.32 17.80
C PRO A 203 -3.22 -6.05 19.05
N GLU A 204 -3.99 -7.11 18.88
CA GLU A 204 -4.48 -7.93 19.99
C GLU A 204 -3.44 -8.96 20.49
N ASP A 205 -2.29 -9.06 19.83
CA ASP A 205 -1.24 -10.04 20.09
C ASP A 205 0.16 -9.42 20.17
N ASP A 206 1.10 -10.20 20.74
CA ASP A 206 2.52 -9.88 20.85
C ASP A 206 3.35 -10.70 19.82
N GLU A 207 2.76 -11.05 18.69
CA GLU A 207 3.46 -11.86 17.67
C GLU A 207 4.64 -11.10 17.05
N LEU A 208 5.70 -11.86 16.73
CA LEU A 208 6.85 -11.30 16.03
C LEU A 208 6.49 -11.01 14.57
N VAL A 209 6.90 -9.84 14.11
CA VAL A 209 6.80 -9.40 12.72
C VAL A 209 7.58 -10.35 11.81
N SER A 210 7.09 -10.56 10.58
CA SER A 210 7.77 -11.42 9.60
C SER A 210 9.13 -10.83 9.21
N GLY A 211 9.97 -11.65 8.59
CA GLY A 211 11.24 -11.19 8.03
C GLY A 211 11.05 -10.09 6.97
N ASP A 212 12.16 -9.54 6.48
CA ASP A 212 12.11 -8.48 5.47
C ASP A 212 11.47 -8.99 4.15
N VAL A 213 10.31 -8.42 3.76
CA VAL A 213 9.55 -8.81 2.56
C VAL A 213 9.79 -7.83 1.42
N ASP A 214 10.29 -8.28 0.29
CA ASP A 214 10.50 -7.40 -0.88
C ASP A 214 9.16 -7.01 -1.53
N LEU A 215 8.79 -5.73 -1.44
CA LEU A 215 7.59 -5.18 -2.08
C LEU A 215 7.95 -4.66 -3.47
N LEU A 216 7.88 -5.54 -4.47
CA LEU A 216 8.37 -5.29 -5.82
C LEU A 216 7.31 -4.75 -6.80
N LEU A 217 6.07 -4.52 -6.35
CA LEU A 217 4.96 -4.07 -7.20
C LEU A 217 5.35 -2.91 -8.15
N PRO A 218 5.90 -1.76 -7.69
CA PRO A 218 6.19 -0.64 -8.58
C PRO A 218 7.21 -0.98 -9.69
N ILE A 219 8.17 -1.86 -9.39
CA ILE A 219 9.19 -2.29 -10.35
C ILE A 219 8.60 -3.26 -11.37
N ILE A 220 7.83 -4.24 -10.91
CA ILE A 220 7.23 -5.24 -11.79
C ILE A 220 6.19 -4.59 -12.71
N GLN A 221 5.33 -3.71 -12.18
CA GLN A 221 4.34 -3.01 -13.00
C GLN A 221 4.99 -2.10 -14.05
N GLN A 222 6.09 -1.42 -13.71
CA GLN A 222 6.82 -0.60 -14.68
C GLN A 222 7.38 -1.44 -15.82
N ASN A 223 7.95 -2.61 -15.51
CA ASN A 223 8.45 -3.54 -16.54
C ASN A 223 7.31 -4.06 -17.43
N GLU A 224 6.16 -4.40 -16.85
CA GLU A 224 4.97 -4.83 -17.60
C GLU A 224 4.45 -3.71 -18.50
N LEU A 225 4.34 -2.48 -17.99
CA LEU A 225 3.90 -1.31 -18.77
C LEU A 225 4.84 -1.00 -19.94
N ILE A 226 6.16 -1.10 -19.74
CA ILE A 226 7.14 -0.93 -20.81
C ILE A 226 6.92 -1.99 -21.90
N GLN A 227 6.75 -3.26 -21.52
CA GLN A 227 6.48 -4.34 -22.48
C GLN A 227 5.16 -4.13 -23.23
N ILE A 228 4.12 -3.65 -22.54
CA ILE A 228 2.82 -3.34 -23.16
C ILE A 228 2.97 -2.17 -24.13
N ALA A 229 3.63 -1.07 -23.75
CA ALA A 229 3.84 0.08 -24.63
C ALA A 229 4.71 -0.26 -25.86
N GLU A 230 5.63 -1.23 -25.73
CA GLU A 230 6.42 -1.72 -26.85
C GLU A 230 5.61 -2.61 -27.80
N SER A 231 4.70 -3.43 -27.27
CA SER A 231 3.98 -4.46 -28.03
C SER A 231 2.60 -4.02 -28.55
N CYS A 232 1.89 -3.20 -27.80
CA CYS A 232 0.59 -2.63 -28.12
C CYS A 232 0.82 -1.18 -28.58
N ASN A 233 0.30 -0.78 -29.74
CA ASN A 233 0.41 0.59 -30.25
C ASN A 233 -0.47 1.60 -29.45
N GLU A 234 -0.71 1.33 -28.17
CA GLU A 234 -1.48 2.19 -27.28
C GLU A 234 -0.72 3.47 -26.99
N GLN A 235 -1.44 4.59 -27.04
CA GLN A 235 -0.90 5.93 -26.84
C GLN A 235 -1.51 6.62 -25.60
N GLU A 236 -2.45 5.94 -24.94
CA GLU A 236 -3.17 6.44 -23.79
C GLU A 236 -2.73 5.70 -22.54
N GLU A 237 -2.45 6.47 -21.50
CA GLU A 237 -1.99 5.96 -20.21
C GLU A 237 -3.00 5.00 -19.57
N GLU A 238 -4.28 5.37 -19.55
CA GLU A 238 -5.37 4.56 -18.98
C GLU A 238 -5.45 3.17 -19.63
N SER A 239 -5.28 3.11 -20.95
CA SER A 239 -5.28 1.85 -21.71
C SER A 239 -4.10 0.95 -21.33
N LEU A 240 -2.91 1.52 -21.10
CA LEU A 240 -1.76 0.76 -20.61
C LEU A 240 -2.01 0.19 -19.21
N ILE A 241 -2.58 1.00 -18.33
CA ILE A 241 -2.90 0.61 -16.94
C ILE A 241 -3.90 -0.56 -16.92
N VAL A 242 -4.97 -0.49 -17.72
CA VAL A 242 -5.98 -1.56 -17.80
C VAL A 242 -5.37 -2.88 -18.26
N LEU A 243 -4.34 -2.84 -19.11
CA LEU A 243 -3.66 -4.03 -19.63
C LEU A 243 -2.61 -4.58 -18.67
N CYS A 244 -2.18 -3.83 -17.65
CA CYS A 244 -1.10 -4.20 -16.73
C CYS A 244 -1.54 -5.27 -15.70
N PRO A 245 -1.02 -6.51 -15.77
CA PRO A 245 -1.43 -7.57 -14.84
C PRO A 245 -1.10 -7.28 -13.37
N ALA A 246 0.00 -6.59 -13.06
CA ALA A 246 0.35 -6.19 -11.71
C ALA A 246 -0.63 -5.15 -11.15
N ALA A 247 -1.05 -4.17 -11.97
CA ALA A 247 -2.07 -3.20 -11.58
C ALA A 247 -3.42 -3.89 -11.29
N GLN A 248 -3.85 -4.83 -12.15
CA GLN A 248 -5.06 -5.63 -11.89
C GLN A 248 -4.97 -6.42 -10.59
N ALA A 249 -3.81 -7.02 -10.28
CA ALA A 249 -3.63 -7.76 -9.04
C ALA A 249 -3.71 -6.84 -7.81
N TYR A 250 -3.14 -5.64 -7.88
CA TYR A 250 -3.29 -4.63 -6.83
C TYR A 250 -4.76 -4.30 -6.56
N GLU A 251 -5.55 -4.04 -7.61
CA GLU A 251 -6.98 -3.74 -7.47
C GLU A 251 -7.76 -4.87 -6.79
N GLU A 252 -7.48 -6.13 -7.14
CA GLU A 252 -8.12 -7.27 -6.47
C GLU A 252 -7.75 -7.33 -4.98
N VAL A 253 -6.49 -7.04 -4.61
CA VAL A 253 -6.06 -6.96 -3.21
C VAL A 253 -6.77 -5.83 -2.47
N SER A 254 -6.89 -4.64 -3.06
CA SER A 254 -7.61 -3.52 -2.43
C SER A 254 -9.09 -3.85 -2.22
N GLN A 255 -9.71 -4.54 -3.17
CA GLN A 255 -11.09 -5.00 -3.03
C GLN A 255 -11.25 -6.06 -1.93
N ILE A 256 -10.30 -7.00 -1.82
CA ILE A 256 -10.25 -7.98 -0.72
C ILE A 256 -10.23 -7.28 0.64
N TRP A 257 -9.36 -6.29 0.83
CA TRP A 257 -9.29 -5.56 2.10
C TRP A 257 -10.54 -4.74 2.41
N LYS A 258 -11.13 -4.11 1.39
CA LYS A 258 -12.43 -3.42 1.53
C LYS A 258 -13.53 -4.39 1.97
N LEU A 259 -13.58 -5.59 1.39
CA LEU A 259 -14.57 -6.60 1.78
C LEU A 259 -14.33 -7.12 3.21
N ILE A 260 -13.07 -7.29 3.63
CA ILE A 260 -12.72 -7.62 5.02
C ILE A 260 -13.25 -6.55 5.99
N ALA A 261 -12.97 -5.27 5.70
CA ALA A 261 -13.45 -4.16 6.50
C ALA A 261 -14.98 -4.15 6.58
N ASN A 262 -15.67 -4.31 5.44
CA ASN A 262 -17.13 -4.38 5.38
C ASN A 262 -17.71 -5.55 6.19
N CYS A 263 -17.10 -6.75 6.14
CA CYS A 263 -17.53 -7.89 6.93
C CYS A 263 -17.45 -7.59 8.43
N ASN A 264 -16.35 -6.98 8.88
CA ASN A 264 -16.18 -6.58 10.28
C ASN A 264 -17.15 -5.45 10.67
N GLU A 265 -17.41 -4.48 9.80
CA GLU A 265 -18.41 -3.43 10.05
C GLU A 265 -19.81 -4.02 10.24
N VAL A 266 -20.25 -4.92 9.36
CA VAL A 266 -21.56 -5.57 9.50
C VAL A 266 -21.66 -6.29 10.85
N ARG A 267 -20.63 -7.05 11.24
CA ARG A 267 -20.59 -7.72 12.55
C ARG A 267 -20.67 -6.75 13.72
N LYS A 268 -19.92 -5.64 13.67
CA LYS A 268 -20.00 -4.57 14.68
C LYS A 268 -21.40 -3.99 14.79
N THR A 269 -22.07 -3.71 13.67
CA THR A 269 -23.46 -3.19 13.68
C THR A 269 -24.46 -4.17 14.27
N GLN A 270 -24.18 -5.47 14.17
CA GLN A 270 -24.94 -6.55 14.78
C GLN A 270 -24.53 -6.81 16.25
N THR A 271 -23.65 -5.99 16.84
CA THR A 271 -23.08 -6.17 18.19
C THR A 271 -22.35 -7.50 18.39
N GLN A 272 -21.84 -8.07 17.30
CA GLN A 272 -21.07 -9.31 17.31
C GLN A 272 -19.57 -9.02 17.20
N GLU A 273 -18.75 -9.98 17.63
CA GLU A 273 -17.31 -9.92 17.45
C GLU A 273 -16.92 -9.88 15.96
N GLU A 274 -15.84 -9.14 15.66
CA GLU A 274 -15.22 -9.11 14.34
C GLU A 274 -14.83 -10.53 13.88
N ILE A 275 -14.93 -10.76 12.57
CA ILE A 275 -14.48 -12.02 11.98
C ILE A 275 -12.96 -12.00 11.87
N PHE A 276 -12.42 -10.93 11.29
CA PHE A 276 -10.99 -10.74 11.06
C PHE A 276 -10.41 -9.88 12.17
N LYS A 277 -9.64 -10.48 13.09
CA LYS A 277 -9.03 -9.73 14.17
C LYS A 277 -7.79 -8.98 13.71
N PRO A 278 -7.57 -7.75 14.21
CA PRO A 278 -6.40 -6.96 13.86
C PRO A 278 -5.16 -7.47 14.61
N THR A 279 -4.67 -8.65 14.23
CA THR A 279 -3.39 -9.19 14.73
C THR A 279 -2.22 -8.46 14.09
N THR A 280 -1.04 -8.55 14.71
CA THR A 280 0.22 -8.02 14.15
C THR A 280 0.43 -8.54 12.72
N LYS A 281 0.16 -9.83 12.48
CA LYS A 281 0.27 -10.47 11.17
C LYS A 281 -0.76 -10.01 10.15
N LEU A 282 -2.01 -9.78 10.56
CA LEU A 282 -3.04 -9.28 9.65
C LEU A 282 -2.72 -7.84 9.20
N ILE A 283 -2.27 -7.00 10.14
CA ILE A 283 -1.85 -5.62 9.84
C ILE A 283 -0.63 -5.62 8.90
N GLU A 284 0.33 -6.52 9.12
CA GLU A 284 1.49 -6.70 8.24
C GLU A 284 1.09 -7.21 6.84
N ALA A 285 0.23 -8.21 6.78
CA ALA A 285 -0.30 -8.77 5.54
C ALA A 285 -1.02 -7.71 4.68
N CYS A 286 -1.63 -6.70 5.30
CA CYS A 286 -2.23 -5.58 4.58
C CYS A 286 -1.23 -4.87 3.68
N ASN A 287 -0.03 -4.58 4.16
CA ASN A 287 1.01 -3.98 3.33
C ASN A 287 1.62 -4.98 2.36
N ASN A 288 1.93 -6.18 2.83
CA ASN A 288 2.63 -7.17 2.02
C ASN A 288 1.80 -7.64 0.82
N LEU A 289 0.50 -7.90 0.99
CA LEU A 289 -0.35 -8.36 -0.11
C LEU A 289 -0.46 -7.31 -1.23
N HIS A 290 -0.49 -6.01 -0.90
CA HIS A 290 -0.50 -4.97 -1.93
C HIS A 290 0.83 -4.94 -2.70
N GLY A 291 1.97 -5.07 -1.99
CA GLY A 291 3.29 -4.92 -2.58
C GLY A 291 3.90 -6.18 -3.20
N THR A 292 3.35 -7.36 -2.91
CA THR A 292 3.92 -8.64 -3.33
C THR A 292 3.32 -9.10 -4.64
N ILE A 293 4.18 -9.21 -5.65
CA ILE A 293 3.85 -9.81 -6.93
C ILE A 293 4.71 -11.07 -7.10
N PRO A 294 4.15 -12.27 -6.91
CA PRO A 294 4.94 -13.50 -6.97
C PRO A 294 5.52 -13.79 -8.35
N GLU A 295 6.85 -13.93 -8.43
CA GLU A 295 7.60 -14.28 -9.65
C GLU A 295 8.37 -15.60 -9.51
N ASP A 296 8.49 -16.11 -8.27
CA ASP A 296 9.20 -17.32 -7.94
C ASP A 296 8.58 -18.01 -6.70
N LYS A 297 9.16 -19.14 -6.29
CA LYS A 297 8.67 -19.89 -5.13
C LYS A 297 8.76 -19.07 -3.84
N ASN A 298 9.78 -18.25 -3.66
CA ASN A 298 10.02 -17.53 -2.41
C ASN A 298 8.99 -16.41 -2.22
N SER A 299 8.85 -15.55 -3.23
CA SER A 299 7.81 -14.51 -3.27
C SER A 299 6.40 -15.10 -3.18
N PHE A 300 6.16 -16.27 -3.78
CA PHE A 300 4.89 -16.98 -3.65
C PHE A 300 4.66 -17.54 -2.24
N THR A 301 5.70 -18.02 -1.55
CA THR A 301 5.59 -18.43 -0.13
C THR A 301 5.12 -17.29 0.74
N ILE A 302 5.72 -16.10 0.58
CA ILE A 302 5.34 -14.91 1.35
C ILE A 302 3.86 -14.57 1.09
N PHE A 303 3.46 -14.49 -0.18
CA PHE A 303 2.07 -14.25 -0.55
C PHE A 303 1.08 -15.24 0.09
N ILE A 304 1.41 -16.54 0.07
CA ILE A 304 0.57 -17.58 0.67
C ILE A 304 0.55 -17.48 2.20
N ASP A 305 1.67 -17.14 2.83
CA ASP A 305 1.74 -16.92 4.27
C ASP A 305 0.84 -15.74 4.68
N ASP A 306 0.90 -14.62 3.95
CA ASP A 306 0.03 -13.47 4.20
C ASP A 306 -1.46 -13.81 4.00
N LEU A 307 -1.83 -14.55 2.95
CA LEU A 307 -3.20 -15.05 2.79
C LEU A 307 -3.61 -15.97 3.94
N TYR A 308 -2.73 -16.86 4.37
CA TYR A 308 -3.00 -17.78 5.46
C TYR A 308 -3.21 -17.04 6.79
N PHE A 309 -2.35 -16.06 7.10
CA PHE A 309 -2.50 -15.23 8.29
C PHE A 309 -3.79 -14.40 8.24
N THR A 310 -4.14 -13.83 7.09
CA THR A 310 -5.39 -13.06 6.94
C THR A 310 -6.64 -13.93 7.09
N PHE A 311 -6.71 -15.04 6.35
CA PHE A 311 -7.95 -15.81 6.20
C PHE A 311 -8.11 -16.96 7.18
N TYR A 312 -7.02 -17.55 7.68
CA TYR A 312 -7.08 -18.68 8.61
C TYR A 312 -6.78 -18.23 10.04
N GLU A 313 -5.63 -17.60 10.30
CA GLU A 313 -5.26 -17.24 11.67
C GLU A 313 -6.02 -16.01 12.19
N GLY A 314 -6.10 -14.95 11.38
CA GLY A 314 -6.84 -13.74 11.69
C GLY A 314 -8.32 -13.99 11.97
N THR A 315 -8.87 -15.08 11.45
CA THR A 315 -10.27 -15.49 11.67
C THR A 315 -10.48 -16.45 12.83
N GLY A 316 -9.46 -16.71 13.66
CA GLY A 316 -9.58 -17.55 14.86
C GLY A 316 -9.04 -18.98 14.70
N LYS A 317 -8.33 -19.26 13.60
CA LYS A 317 -7.63 -20.52 13.36
C LYS A 317 -8.55 -21.73 13.48
N ASP A 318 -8.34 -22.62 14.44
CA ASP A 318 -9.11 -23.87 14.59
C ASP A 318 -10.58 -23.61 14.97
N ASN A 319 -10.92 -22.36 15.31
CA ASN A 319 -12.28 -21.85 15.51
C ASN A 319 -12.57 -20.70 14.52
N LEU A 320 -12.67 -21.02 13.22
CA LEU A 320 -12.89 -20.03 12.17
C LEU A 320 -14.22 -19.28 12.37
N ARG A 321 -14.17 -17.99 12.71
CA ARG A 321 -15.33 -17.15 13.07
C ARG A 321 -16.35 -16.93 11.97
N PHE A 322 -16.00 -17.22 10.71
CA PHE A 322 -16.97 -17.19 9.61
C PHE A 322 -17.79 -18.48 9.51
N LEU A 323 -17.41 -19.58 10.17
CA LEU A 323 -18.16 -20.83 10.16
C LEU A 323 -19.36 -20.80 11.11
N SER A 324 -20.47 -21.37 10.68
CA SER A 324 -21.73 -21.49 11.43
C SER A 324 -21.55 -22.17 12.80
N GLU A 325 -20.68 -23.19 12.89
CA GLU A 325 -20.35 -23.89 14.14
C GLU A 325 -19.60 -23.00 15.17
N HIS A 326 -19.07 -21.86 14.73
CA HIS A 326 -18.35 -20.88 15.57
C HIS A 326 -19.02 -19.50 15.57
N GLY A 327 -20.32 -19.43 15.23
CA GLY A 327 -21.10 -18.19 15.28
C GLY A 327 -20.98 -17.30 14.04
N GLY A 328 -20.47 -17.84 12.92
CA GLY A 328 -20.50 -17.21 11.61
C GLY A 328 -21.70 -17.65 10.75
N VAL A 329 -21.62 -17.42 9.44
CA VAL A 329 -22.74 -17.64 8.49
C VAL A 329 -22.41 -18.64 7.37
N LEU A 330 -21.17 -19.14 7.31
CA LEU A 330 -20.71 -20.06 6.29
C LEU A 330 -20.72 -21.52 6.77
N ASP A 331 -20.97 -22.43 5.84
CA ASP A 331 -20.77 -23.86 6.07
C ASP A 331 -19.38 -24.30 5.58
N LYS A 332 -18.90 -25.47 6.02
CA LYS A 332 -17.56 -25.97 5.64
C LYS A 332 -17.36 -26.08 4.12
N THR A 333 -18.44 -26.34 3.38
CA THR A 333 -18.45 -26.42 1.92
C THR A 333 -18.24 -25.07 1.24
N ASP A 334 -18.42 -23.96 1.97
CA ASP A 334 -18.17 -22.60 1.47
C ASP A 334 -16.70 -22.19 1.60
N CYS A 335 -15.87 -23.00 2.27
CA CYS A 335 -14.53 -22.63 2.72
C CYS A 335 -13.41 -23.36 1.97
N ASP A 336 -13.68 -23.86 0.75
CA ASP A 336 -12.68 -24.59 -0.05
C ASP A 336 -11.41 -23.78 -0.32
N PHE A 337 -11.55 -22.47 -0.50
CA PHE A 337 -10.43 -21.51 -0.62
C PHE A 337 -9.49 -21.54 0.59
N ILE A 338 -10.04 -21.55 1.81
CA ILE A 338 -9.28 -21.57 3.06
C ILE A 338 -8.42 -22.85 3.14
N TRP A 339 -9.03 -23.99 2.79
CA TRP A 339 -8.31 -25.25 2.75
C TRP A 339 -7.28 -25.32 1.62
N CYS A 340 -7.55 -24.67 0.48
CA CYS A 340 -6.58 -24.53 -0.59
C CYS A 340 -5.32 -23.80 -0.12
N ILE A 341 -5.45 -22.63 0.50
CA ILE A 341 -4.30 -21.87 1.04
C ILE A 341 -3.54 -22.72 2.07
N LYS A 342 -4.24 -23.35 3.01
CA LYS A 342 -3.62 -24.18 4.05
C LYS A 342 -2.84 -25.36 3.45
N ASP A 343 -3.38 -26.01 2.43
CA ASP A 343 -2.72 -27.11 1.72
C ASP A 343 -1.46 -26.61 0.98
N LEU A 344 -1.57 -25.49 0.25
CA LEU A 344 -0.42 -24.89 -0.46
C LEU A 344 0.69 -24.51 0.52
N ARG A 345 0.35 -23.84 1.62
CA ARG A 345 1.29 -23.42 2.66
C ARG A 345 2.00 -24.61 3.31
N ASN A 346 1.23 -25.47 3.97
CA ASN A 346 1.79 -26.47 4.86
C ASN A 346 2.35 -27.67 4.08
N THR A 347 1.64 -28.11 3.04
CA THR A 347 2.06 -29.31 2.30
C THR A 347 3.15 -29.00 1.28
N TRP A 348 3.02 -27.92 0.50
CA TRP A 348 3.94 -27.67 -0.61
C TRP A 348 5.09 -26.70 -0.27
N LEU A 349 4.80 -25.59 0.40
CA LEU A 349 5.78 -24.50 0.55
C LEU A 349 6.70 -24.70 1.77
N HIS A 350 6.17 -25.15 2.91
CA HIS A 350 6.92 -25.34 4.16
C HIS A 350 7.33 -26.81 4.46
N HIS A 351 7.43 -27.66 3.43
CA HIS A 351 8.08 -28.98 3.45
C HIS A 351 7.35 -30.20 4.04
N ASP A 352 6.00 -30.29 4.03
CA ASP A 352 5.32 -31.52 4.51
C ASP A 352 5.00 -32.57 3.42
N ALA A 353 5.17 -32.28 2.13
CA ALA A 353 4.79 -33.23 1.07
C ALA A 353 5.60 -34.54 1.10
N ASP A 354 6.90 -34.47 1.39
CA ASP A 354 7.84 -35.59 1.25
C ASP A 354 8.11 -36.34 2.56
N HIS A 355 7.43 -35.95 3.64
CA HIS A 355 7.54 -36.60 4.94
C HIS A 355 6.36 -37.52 5.23
N GLY A 356 6.67 -38.77 5.61
CA GLY A 356 5.68 -39.77 6.02
C GLY A 356 5.86 -41.12 5.33
N LYS A 357 4.82 -41.95 5.40
CA LYS A 357 4.76 -43.20 4.65
C LYS A 357 4.49 -42.89 3.18
N GLU A 358 5.06 -43.68 2.27
CA GLU A 358 4.94 -43.49 0.81
C GLU A 358 3.48 -43.32 0.33
N ALA A 359 2.55 -44.10 0.90
CA ALA A 359 1.13 -44.00 0.58
C ALA A 359 0.51 -42.64 0.98
N ASP A 360 0.96 -42.05 2.10
CA ASP A 360 0.47 -40.76 2.58
C ASP A 360 1.11 -39.61 1.78
N THR A 361 2.41 -39.72 1.45
CA THR A 361 3.10 -38.83 0.52
C THR A 361 2.39 -38.78 -0.84
N LYS A 362 2.02 -39.94 -1.40
CA LYS A 362 1.28 -40.00 -2.67
C LYS A 362 -0.07 -39.27 -2.59
N LYS A 363 -0.83 -39.47 -1.51
CA LYS A 363 -2.10 -38.76 -1.29
C LYS A 363 -1.92 -37.25 -1.14
N LYS A 364 -0.86 -36.79 -0.45
CA LYS A 364 -0.53 -35.36 -0.34
C LYS A 364 -0.26 -34.75 -1.71
N TRP A 365 0.55 -35.42 -2.55
CA TRP A 365 0.83 -34.97 -3.91
C TRP A 365 -0.40 -35.02 -4.84
N GLU A 366 -1.25 -36.04 -4.73
CA GLU A 366 -2.53 -36.09 -5.46
C GLU A 366 -3.45 -34.93 -5.07
N LYS A 367 -3.55 -34.62 -3.77
CA LYS A 367 -4.32 -33.49 -3.25
C LYS A 367 -3.78 -32.15 -3.77
N LEU A 368 -2.46 -31.95 -3.70
CA LEU A 368 -1.80 -30.75 -4.25
C LEU A 368 -2.02 -30.62 -5.76
N GLY A 369 -1.91 -31.71 -6.51
CA GLY A 369 -2.20 -31.74 -7.94
C GLY A 369 -3.63 -31.30 -8.25
N ASN A 370 -4.60 -31.70 -7.42
CA ASN A 370 -5.99 -31.23 -7.56
C ASN A 370 -6.14 -29.75 -7.23
N ARG A 371 -5.42 -29.22 -6.22
CA ARG A 371 -5.41 -27.78 -5.90
C ARG A 371 -4.83 -26.94 -7.03
N PHE A 372 -3.72 -27.35 -7.63
CA PHE A 372 -3.17 -26.65 -8.79
C PHE A 372 -4.15 -26.65 -9.95
N LYS A 373 -4.80 -27.80 -10.24
CA LYS A 373 -5.80 -27.89 -11.31
C LYS A 373 -7.01 -26.99 -11.06
N SER A 374 -7.50 -26.90 -9.82
CA SER A 374 -8.61 -25.98 -9.49
C SER A 374 -8.20 -24.51 -9.65
N LEU A 375 -6.91 -24.20 -9.53
CA LEU A 375 -6.33 -22.89 -9.80
C LEU A 375 -5.80 -22.77 -11.24
N GLU A 376 -6.36 -23.56 -12.17
CA GLU A 376 -6.07 -23.52 -13.61
C GLU A 376 -4.63 -23.92 -14.01
N LEU A 377 -3.87 -24.55 -13.12
CA LEU A 377 -2.51 -25.01 -13.38
C LEU A 377 -2.40 -26.55 -13.38
N ASN A 378 -2.02 -27.13 -14.52
CA ASN A 378 -1.96 -28.59 -14.69
C ASN A 378 -0.63 -29.23 -14.24
N HIS A 379 0.27 -28.46 -13.65
CA HIS A 379 1.58 -28.91 -13.19
C HIS A 379 2.02 -28.12 -11.96
N VAL A 380 3.08 -28.56 -11.28
CA VAL A 380 3.73 -27.77 -10.22
C VAL A 380 4.30 -26.50 -10.86
N PRO A 381 4.14 -25.31 -10.24
CA PRO A 381 4.69 -24.07 -10.80
C PRO A 381 6.22 -24.10 -10.73
N VAL A 382 6.84 -23.76 -11.87
CA VAL A 382 8.31 -23.73 -12.01
C VAL A 382 8.77 -22.41 -12.61
N ARG A 383 7.92 -21.76 -13.41
CA ARG A 383 8.24 -20.53 -14.12
C ARG A 383 7.46 -19.36 -13.53
N GLN A 384 7.99 -18.15 -13.70
CA GLN A 384 7.34 -16.90 -13.31
C GLN A 384 5.86 -16.83 -13.72
N LYS A 385 5.55 -17.15 -14.98
CA LYS A 385 4.16 -17.16 -15.48
C LYS A 385 3.23 -18.08 -14.69
N ASP A 386 3.75 -19.18 -14.13
CA ASP A 386 2.96 -20.15 -13.37
C ASP A 386 2.60 -19.55 -12.01
N PHE A 387 3.56 -18.90 -11.35
CA PHE A 387 3.34 -18.17 -10.09
C PHE A 387 2.36 -17.00 -10.30
N ARG A 388 2.49 -16.24 -11.39
CA ARG A 388 1.57 -15.15 -11.74
C ARG A 388 0.14 -15.66 -12.00
N LEU A 389 -0.01 -16.83 -12.63
CA LEU A 389 -1.31 -17.47 -12.86
C LEU A 389 -1.94 -17.90 -11.54
N LEU A 390 -1.20 -18.59 -10.67
CA LEU A 390 -1.69 -18.99 -9.34
C LEU A 390 -2.05 -17.79 -8.47
N HIS A 391 -1.22 -16.74 -8.50
CA HIS A 391 -1.47 -15.48 -7.79
C HIS A 391 -2.83 -14.89 -8.18
N LYS A 392 -3.08 -14.72 -9.48
CA LYS A 392 -4.36 -14.21 -10.00
C LYS A 392 -5.54 -15.09 -9.60
N ALA A 393 -5.40 -16.42 -9.74
CA ALA A 393 -6.47 -17.36 -9.39
C ALA A 393 -6.82 -17.27 -7.89
N LEU A 394 -5.81 -17.21 -7.01
CA LEU A 394 -6.02 -17.12 -5.57
C LEU A 394 -6.64 -15.80 -5.13
N LEU A 395 -6.26 -14.67 -5.73
CA LEU A 395 -6.92 -13.38 -5.45
C LEU A 395 -8.40 -13.41 -5.82
N LYS A 396 -8.73 -14.01 -6.97
CA LYS A 396 -10.13 -14.19 -7.39
C LYS A 396 -10.93 -15.06 -6.41
N GLU A 397 -10.36 -16.18 -5.97
CA GLU A 397 -10.98 -17.06 -4.98
C GLU A 397 -11.16 -16.36 -3.63
N ALA A 398 -10.16 -15.57 -3.20
CA ALA A 398 -10.21 -14.79 -1.96
C ALA A 398 -11.35 -13.78 -1.96
N LYS A 399 -11.47 -13.01 -3.05
CA LYS A 399 -12.55 -12.06 -3.25
C LYS A 399 -13.92 -12.75 -3.30
N SER A 400 -14.06 -13.82 -4.08
CA SER A 400 -15.34 -14.55 -4.17
C SER A 400 -15.78 -15.13 -2.83
N PHE A 401 -14.83 -15.66 -2.03
CA PHE A 401 -15.08 -16.09 -0.66
C PHE A 401 -15.63 -14.95 0.22
N LEU A 402 -15.01 -13.78 0.16
CA LEU A 402 -15.43 -12.61 0.95
C LEU A 402 -16.76 -12.01 0.48
N GLU A 403 -17.01 -11.95 -0.83
CA GLU A 403 -18.30 -11.50 -1.39
C GLU A 403 -19.43 -12.39 -0.88
N LYS A 404 -19.24 -13.71 -0.90
CA LYS A 404 -20.21 -14.69 -0.38
C LYS A 404 -20.40 -14.57 1.13
N LEU A 405 -19.32 -14.34 1.88
CA LEU A 405 -19.39 -14.09 3.32
C LEU A 405 -20.23 -12.85 3.60
N LEU A 406 -19.94 -11.74 2.91
CA LEU A 406 -20.64 -10.48 3.10
C LEU A 406 -22.12 -10.59 2.71
N GLU A 407 -22.45 -11.23 1.60
CA GLU A 407 -23.83 -11.48 1.17
C GLU A 407 -24.65 -12.19 2.26
N LYS A 408 -24.08 -13.25 2.84
CA LYS A 408 -24.72 -14.03 3.91
C LYS A 408 -24.77 -13.31 5.26
N LEU A 409 -23.87 -12.36 5.53
CA LEU A 409 -23.90 -11.55 6.75
C LEU A 409 -25.02 -10.48 6.72
N ILE A 410 -25.38 -10.01 5.52
CA ILE A 410 -26.41 -8.98 5.31
C ILE A 410 -27.80 -9.59 5.16
N SER A 411 -27.89 -10.87 4.78
CA SER A 411 -29.13 -11.65 4.68
C SER A 411 -29.72 -11.96 6.06
#